data_AF-A0AA38UQY7-F1
#
_entry.id   AF-A0AA38UQY7-F1
#
_cell.length_a   1.000
_cell.length_b   1.000
_cell.length_c   1.000
_cell.angle_alpha   90.00
_cell.angle_beta   90.00
_cell.angle_gamma   90.00
#
_symmetry.space_group_name_H-M   'P 1'
#
loop_
_entity.id
_entity.type
_entity.pdbx_description
1 polymer ?
#
loop_
_entity_poly.entity_id
_entity_poly.type
_entity_poly.pdbx_seq_one_letter_code
_entity_poly.pdbx_strand_id
1 'polypeptide(L)'
;MSNANLSLLLSGLTLVKANTGKVSIEQLHDSLQDDDITKVVHCLKTLQEEEPSLQSYVIRGMNFHQSHSDPSDKKEVLSVRLYSDKEGKKYVRSVHIHKDGSFQSNRSKD
;
A
#
# COMPACT_ATOMS: atom_id res chain seq x y z
N MET A 1 9.97 -8.65 -19.83
CA MET A 1 10.57 -9.29 -18.64
C MET A 1 9.82 -8.70 -17.44
N SER A 2 9.10 -9.36 -16.54
CA SER A 2 8.73 -10.75 -16.27
C SER A 2 7.34 -10.72 -15.60
N ASN A 3 6.25 -11.00 -16.33
CA ASN A 3 4.88 -10.93 -15.76
C ASN A 3 4.52 -12.13 -14.87
N ALA A 4 5.33 -13.19 -14.87
CA ALA A 4 5.03 -14.43 -14.16
C ALA A 4 5.19 -14.30 -12.63
N ASN A 5 6.09 -13.44 -12.15
CA ASN A 5 6.33 -13.26 -10.71
C ASN A 5 5.23 -12.42 -10.03
N LEU A 6 4.68 -11.43 -10.74
CA LEU A 6 3.67 -10.54 -10.18
C LEU A 6 2.38 -11.28 -9.79
N SER A 7 1.90 -12.16 -10.67
CA SER A 7 0.69 -12.93 -10.41
C SER A 7 0.83 -13.82 -9.17
N LEU A 8 2.03 -14.34 -8.92
CA LEU A 8 2.31 -15.15 -7.74
C LEU A 8 2.41 -14.25 -6.48
N LEU A 9 3.06 -13.09 -6.59
CA LEU A 9 3.14 -12.13 -5.48
C LEU A 9 1.76 -11.63 -5.03
N LEU A 10 0.90 -11.30 -5.98
CA LEU A 10 -0.46 -10.84 -5.74
C LEU A 10 -1.40 -11.96 -5.27
N SER A 11 -1.00 -13.23 -5.37
CA SER A 11 -1.83 -14.35 -4.90
C SER A 11 -2.17 -14.18 -3.42
N GLY A 12 -3.46 -14.19 -3.09
CA GLY A 12 -3.96 -14.00 -1.72
C GLY A 12 -4.12 -12.54 -1.26
N LEU A 13 -3.68 -11.53 -2.04
CA LEU A 13 -4.08 -10.14 -1.79
C LEU A 13 -5.48 -9.94 -2.39
N THR A 14 -6.48 -9.70 -1.55
CA THR A 14 -7.86 -9.47 -2.03
C THR A 14 -8.23 -7.99 -2.05
N LEU A 15 -7.42 -7.11 -1.45
CA LEU A 15 -7.60 -5.67 -1.60
C LEU A 15 -7.52 -5.29 -3.08
N VAL A 16 -8.52 -4.55 -3.56
CA VAL A 16 -8.54 -4.03 -4.92
C VAL A 16 -8.03 -2.59 -4.99
N LYS A 17 -7.46 -2.18 -6.11
CA LYS A 17 -7.18 -0.75 -6.33
C LYS A 17 -8.51 0.01 -6.30
N ALA A 18 -8.61 1.05 -5.46
CA ALA A 18 -9.78 1.93 -5.50
C ALA A 18 -9.74 2.80 -6.77
N ASN A 19 -10.93 3.05 -7.34
CA ASN A 19 -11.10 3.80 -8.59
C ASN A 19 -10.64 5.27 -8.50
N THR A 20 -10.36 5.76 -7.29
CA THR A 20 -9.94 7.14 -7.00
C THR A 20 -8.42 7.30 -6.89
N GLY A 21 -7.64 6.30 -7.29
CA GLY A 21 -6.18 6.27 -7.22
C GLY A 21 -5.49 6.19 -8.59
N LYS A 22 -4.33 6.84 -8.73
CA LYS A 22 -3.59 6.87 -10.00
C LYS A 22 -2.80 5.58 -10.27
N VAL A 23 -2.11 5.04 -9.27
CA VAL A 23 -1.09 3.98 -9.46
C VAL A 23 -1.61 2.61 -8.99
N SER A 24 -1.50 1.57 -9.83
CA SER A 24 -1.68 0.17 -9.44
C SER A 24 -0.36 -0.47 -8.99
N ILE A 25 -0.42 -1.61 -8.30
CA ILE A 25 0.80 -2.36 -7.94
C ILE A 25 1.58 -2.78 -9.19
N GLU A 26 0.90 -3.10 -10.30
CA GLU A 26 1.56 -3.44 -11.57
C GLU A 26 2.40 -2.26 -12.08
N GLN A 27 1.87 -1.04 -11.98
CA GLN A 27 2.55 0.18 -12.40
C GLN A 27 3.74 0.55 -11.49
N LEU A 28 3.85 -0.05 -10.29
CA LEU A 28 5.04 0.15 -9.45
C LEU A 28 6.26 -0.58 -9.98
N HIS A 29 6.11 -1.65 -10.77
CA HIS A 29 7.26 -2.35 -11.39
C HIS A 29 8.06 -1.48 -12.34
N ASP A 30 7.47 -0.41 -12.87
CA ASP A 30 8.17 0.55 -13.72
C ASP A 30 9.13 1.45 -12.92
N SER A 31 9.03 1.47 -11.59
CA SER A 31 9.74 2.43 -10.73
C SER A 31 10.41 1.82 -9.50
N LEU A 32 9.98 0.65 -9.04
CA LEU A 32 10.48 -0.03 -7.85
C LEU A 32 11.07 -1.40 -8.19
N GLN A 33 11.93 -1.91 -7.31
CA GLN A 33 12.47 -3.25 -7.43
C GLN A 33 11.43 -4.30 -7.00
N ASP A 34 11.52 -5.52 -7.55
CA ASP A 34 10.60 -6.62 -7.22
C ASP A 34 10.55 -6.93 -5.71
N ASP A 35 11.67 -6.80 -5.00
CA ASP A 35 11.75 -6.99 -3.55
C ASP A 35 10.93 -5.92 -2.78
N ASP A 36 11.01 -4.66 -3.22
CA ASP A 36 10.22 -3.57 -2.62
C ASP A 36 8.72 -3.80 -2.84
N ILE A 37 8.34 -4.27 -4.02
CA ILE A 37 6.94 -4.55 -4.36
C ILE A 37 6.43 -5.74 -3.56
N THR A 38 7.26 -6.77 -3.38
CA THR A 38 6.96 -7.92 -2.50
C THR A 38 6.65 -7.46 -1.08
N LYS A 39 7.46 -6.55 -0.53
CA LYS A 39 7.25 -6.00 0.81
C LYS A 39 5.97 -5.16 0.89
N VAL A 40 5.69 -4.33 -0.11
CA VAL A 40 4.43 -3.56 -0.18
C VAL A 40 3.22 -4.51 -0.18
N VAL A 41 3.24 -5.54 -1.02
CA VAL A 41 2.17 -6.54 -1.09
C VAL A 41 2.01 -7.27 0.23
N HIS A 42 3.12 -7.67 0.87
CA HIS A 42 3.09 -8.33 2.19
C HIS A 42 2.42 -7.44 3.24
N CYS A 43 2.81 -6.16 3.34
CA CYS A 43 2.19 -5.21 4.26
C CYS A 43 0.68 -5.07 4.03
N LEU A 44 0.26 -4.99 2.76
CA LEU A 44 -1.16 -4.88 2.40
C LEU A 44 -1.95 -6.14 2.79
N LYS A 45 -1.37 -7.34 2.65
CA LYS A 45 -1.97 -8.59 3.12
C LYS A 45 -2.11 -8.60 4.64
N THR A 46 -1.06 -8.26 5.37
CA THR A 46 -1.09 -8.17 6.84
C THR A 46 -2.18 -7.22 7.32
N LEU A 47 -2.27 -6.03 6.72
CA LEU A 47 -3.31 -5.04 7.05
C LEU A 47 -4.73 -5.57 6.79
N GLN A 48 -4.92 -6.32 5.71
CA GLN A 48 -6.22 -6.93 5.39
C GLN A 48 -6.58 -8.07 6.35
N GLU A 49 -5.61 -8.87 6.75
CA GLU A 49 -5.79 -9.96 7.73
C GLU A 49 -6.16 -9.40 9.11
N GLU A 50 -5.49 -8.31 9.54
CA GLU A 50 -5.79 -7.61 10.79
C GLU A 50 -7.15 -6.90 10.76
N GLU A 51 -7.54 -6.36 9.61
CA GLU A 51 -8.79 -5.63 9.45
C GLU A 51 -9.53 -6.00 8.15
N PRO A 52 -10.33 -7.09 8.17
CA PRO A 52 -11.02 -7.60 6.98
C PRO A 52 -12.05 -6.64 6.37
N SER A 53 -12.40 -5.55 7.07
CA SER A 53 -13.25 -4.49 6.49
C SER A 53 -12.52 -3.61 5.49
N LEU A 54 -11.18 -3.66 5.44
CA LEU A 54 -10.39 -3.04 4.39
C LEU A 54 -10.57 -3.85 3.12
N GLN A 55 -11.01 -3.19 2.05
CA GLN A 55 -11.33 -3.86 0.80
C GLN A 55 -10.64 -3.21 -0.39
N SER A 56 -10.21 -1.95 -0.26
CA SER A 56 -9.52 -1.28 -1.35
C SER A 56 -8.38 -0.36 -0.89
N TYR A 57 -7.42 -0.14 -1.79
CA TYR A 57 -6.25 0.69 -1.54
C TYR A 57 -5.99 1.72 -2.66
N VAL A 58 -5.29 2.80 -2.34
CA VAL A 58 -4.73 3.76 -3.30
C VAL A 58 -3.29 4.04 -2.95
N ILE A 59 -2.38 3.74 -3.88
CA ILE A 59 -0.96 4.10 -3.75
C ILE A 59 -0.78 5.56 -4.19
N ARG A 60 -0.11 6.35 -3.37
CA ARG A 60 0.10 7.78 -3.56
C ARG A 60 1.54 8.04 -4.03
N GLY A 61 1.75 7.85 -5.34
CA GLY A 61 3.05 8.03 -5.98
C GLY A 61 3.62 6.71 -6.50
N MET A 62 4.73 6.79 -7.24
CA MET A 62 5.41 5.64 -7.83
C MET A 62 6.76 5.33 -7.17
N ASN A 63 7.26 6.24 -6.32
CA ASN A 63 8.56 6.14 -5.66
C ASN A 63 8.39 6.30 -4.15
N PHE A 64 9.29 5.68 -3.40
CA PHE A 64 9.48 6.04 -2.00
C PHE A 64 9.96 7.49 -1.91
N HIS A 65 9.49 8.19 -0.88
CA HIS A 65 9.84 9.59 -0.63
C HIS A 65 9.97 9.84 0.87
N GLN A 66 10.61 10.95 1.26
CA GLN A 66 10.61 11.34 2.67
C GLN A 66 9.19 11.60 3.19
N SER A 67 8.90 11.15 4.41
CA SER A 67 7.60 11.39 5.05
C SER A 67 7.38 12.89 5.25
N HIS A 68 6.24 13.40 4.75
CA HIS A 68 5.85 14.79 4.97
C HIS A 68 5.17 14.98 6.33
N SER A 69 4.51 13.93 6.86
CA SER A 69 3.84 13.97 8.15
C SER A 69 4.78 13.75 9.33
N ASP A 70 5.92 13.10 9.08
CA ASP A 70 7.02 12.98 10.04
C ASP A 70 8.36 13.27 9.33
N PRO A 71 8.76 14.55 9.24
CA PRO A 71 10.04 14.92 8.62
C PRO A 71 11.26 14.42 9.42
N SER A 72 11.07 14.01 10.68
CA SER A 72 12.15 13.50 11.53
C SER A 72 12.48 12.04 11.24
N ASP A 73 11.51 11.28 10.71
CA ASP A 73 11.77 9.97 10.15
C ASP A 73 12.57 10.09 8.85
N LYS A 74 13.82 9.62 8.93
CA LYS A 74 14.75 9.63 7.80
C LYS A 74 14.50 8.50 6.81
N LYS A 75 13.63 7.53 7.15
CA LYS A 75 13.29 6.45 6.24
C LYS A 75 12.33 6.95 5.17
N GLU A 76 12.60 6.56 3.93
CA GLU A 76 11.67 6.81 2.84
C GLU A 76 10.43 5.92 2.99
N VAL A 77 9.29 6.45 2.57
CA VAL A 77 7.98 5.84 2.68
C VAL A 77 7.27 5.81 1.33
N LEU A 78 6.45 4.79 1.13
CA LEU A 78 5.39 4.75 0.14
C LEU A 78 4.07 4.96 0.87
N SER A 79 3.38 6.06 0.57
CA SER A 79 2.09 6.35 1.18
C SER A 79 0.96 5.58 0.48
N VAL A 80 0.18 4.83 1.25
CA VAL A 80 -1.00 4.09 0.79
C VAL A 80 -2.23 4.53 1.57
N ARG A 81 -3.33 4.84 0.88
CA ARG A 81 -4.64 5.05 1.51
C ARG A 81 -5.45 3.77 1.47
N LEU A 82 -6.10 3.46 2.58
CA LEU A 82 -6.94 2.27 2.73
C LEU A 82 -8.40 2.69 2.88
N TYR A 83 -9.27 1.92 2.25
CA TYR A 83 -10.69 2.19 2.15
C TYR A 83 -11.48 0.92 2.54
N SER A 84 -12.63 1.15 3.13
CA SER A 84 -13.62 0.10 3.40
C SER A 84 -14.79 0.28 2.46
N ASP A 85 -15.30 -0.79 1.86
CA ASP A 85 -16.50 -0.69 1.04
C ASP A 85 -17.78 -0.77 1.87
N LYS A 86 -17.68 -0.83 3.22
CA LYS A 86 -18.81 -0.55 4.10
C LYS A 86 -19.34 0.85 3.77
N GLU A 87 -20.62 0.91 3.40
CA GLU A 87 -21.34 2.16 3.09
C GLU A 87 -20.69 3.01 1.98
N GLY A 88 -20.25 2.37 0.88
CA GLY A 88 -19.93 3.11 -0.37
C GLY A 88 -18.49 3.61 -0.50
N LYS A 89 -17.50 2.80 -0.11
CA LYS A 89 -16.06 3.08 -0.25
C LYS A 89 -15.61 4.29 0.59
N LYS A 90 -15.68 4.15 1.91
CA LYS A 90 -15.23 5.17 2.86
C LYS A 90 -13.72 5.07 3.10
N TYR A 91 -13.03 6.20 3.04
CA TYR A 91 -11.64 6.30 3.48
C TYR A 91 -11.52 5.93 4.96
N VAL A 92 -10.59 5.03 5.27
CA VAL A 92 -10.33 4.58 6.64
C VAL A 92 -9.09 5.28 7.18
N ARG A 93 -7.94 5.09 6.53
CA ARG A 93 -6.65 5.63 7.00
C ARG A 93 -5.58 5.67 5.91
N SER A 94 -4.48 6.34 6.21
CA SER A 94 -3.25 6.28 5.43
C SER A 94 -2.20 5.46 6.18
N VAL A 95 -1.41 4.71 5.43
CA VAL A 95 -0.28 3.92 5.91
C VAL A 95 0.96 4.34 5.16
N HIS A 96 2.06 4.48 5.88
CA HIS A 96 3.39 4.70 5.34
C HIS A 96 4.14 3.38 5.40
N ILE A 97 4.48 2.84 4.24
CA ILE A 97 5.24 1.59 4.11
C ILE A 97 6.70 1.96 3.83
N HIS A 98 7.63 1.48 4.63
CA HIS A 98 9.06 1.69 4.44
C HIS A 98 9.67 0.63 3.51
N LYS A 99 10.84 0.94 2.91
CA LYS A 99 11.58 0.00 2.05
C LYS A 99 12.00 -1.30 2.74
N ASP A 100 12.08 -1.30 4.07
CA ASP A 100 12.39 -2.50 4.85
C ASP A 100 11.17 -3.40 5.10
N GLY A 101 9.97 -2.98 4.69
CA GLY A 101 8.72 -3.70 4.91
C GLY A 101 8.05 -3.40 6.26
N SER A 102 8.62 -2.51 7.08
CA SER A 102 7.91 -1.95 8.23
C SER A 102 6.86 -0.94 7.76
N PHE A 103 5.77 -0.78 8.51
CA PHE A 103 4.75 0.21 8.20
C PHE A 103 4.19 0.90 9.43
N GLN A 104 3.81 2.16 9.27
CA GLN A 104 3.12 2.94 10.29
C GLN A 104 1.77 3.41 9.74
N SER A 105 0.72 3.18 10.51
CA SER A 105 -0.61 3.68 10.17
C SER A 105 -0.89 5.01 10.88
N ASN A 106 -1.32 6.01 10.11
CA ASN A 106 -1.88 7.23 10.67
C ASN A 106 -3.34 6.92 11.03
N ARG A 107 -3.56 6.12 12.07
CA ARG A 107 -4.89 5.99 12.66
C ARG A 107 -5.19 7.33 13.32
N SER A 108 -6.22 8.02 12.84
CA SER A 108 -6.85 9.08 13.63
C SER A 108 -7.18 8.46 14.99
N LYS A 109 -6.69 9.03 16.09
CA LYS A 109 -7.18 8.65 17.42
C LYS A 109 -8.66 9.02 17.45
N ASP A 110 -9.53 8.02 17.54
CA ASP A 110 -10.93 8.22 17.95
C ASP A 110 -10.98 8.74 19.39
#